data_AF-A0AAE4K4S4-F1
#
_entry.id   AF-A0AAE4K4S4-F1
#
_cell.length_a   1.000
_cell.length_b   1.000
_cell.length_c   1.000
_cell.angle_alpha   90.00
_cell.angle_beta   90.00
_cell.angle_gamma   90.00
#
_symmetry.space_group_name_H-M   'P 1'
#
loop_
_entity.id
_entity.type
_entity.pdbx_description
1 polymer ?
#
loop_
_entity_poly.entity_id
_entity_poly.type
_entity_poly.pdbx_seq_one_letter_code
_entity_poly.pdbx_strand_id
1 'polypeptide(L)'
;MNTWQKNASMPSKRRRRRDPQVDKIRSIFWYHAIAHALELTMATEVRKAIEPYRSVLNQHGQPDKNEKYAHFRSGKRMPNATLIDLANRVVPGSRGLIEHPLWLVLRHEGSIKKYAVAWTGLLNRQTQNAMFTPRWTVIESPSELQLDLLVKDKSLDSLAALTMLYRIAQENEDARAVKNCATAIYQLLILLGPVFETAQVGQLIYDVYVDRILDSATDGGYKRAWHLFNYDQMAGFICFYAIAWQKPIDGRIRRAEYYVMQTIRGQLPGQLTGFMPLFIPNLDIGPPTKNGAALMRKYREAIEHPVPDEACSYRDEMPPYP
;
A
#
# COMPACT_ATOMS: atom_id res chain seq x y z
N MET A 1 44.83 -41.36 -1.35
CA MET A 1 44.90 -39.99 -0.79
C MET A 1 44.46 -39.01 -1.88
N ASN A 2 43.49 -38.15 -1.51
CA ASN A 2 43.05 -36.90 -2.16
C ASN A 2 42.13 -36.95 -3.40
N THR A 3 40.84 -37.16 -3.11
CA THR A 3 39.68 -36.68 -3.88
C THR A 3 39.58 -35.16 -3.84
N TRP A 4 39.75 -34.49 -4.98
CA TRP A 4 39.44 -33.07 -5.16
C TRP A 4 37.99 -32.90 -5.61
N GLN A 5 37.05 -32.78 -4.66
CA GLN A 5 35.74 -32.20 -4.94
C GLN A 5 35.89 -30.68 -5.03
N LYS A 6 35.87 -30.16 -6.26
CA LYS A 6 35.69 -28.73 -6.53
C LYS A 6 34.27 -28.35 -6.11
N ASN A 7 34.13 -27.76 -4.94
CA ASN A 7 32.92 -27.04 -4.55
C ASN A 7 32.74 -25.86 -5.50
N ALA A 8 31.84 -26.00 -6.47
CA ALA A 8 31.32 -24.90 -7.27
C ALA A 8 30.49 -24.00 -6.34
N SER A 9 31.16 -23.04 -5.71
CA SER A 9 30.52 -21.90 -5.07
C SER A 9 29.78 -21.12 -6.15
N MET A 10 28.45 -21.27 -6.19
CA MET A 10 27.57 -20.39 -6.96
C MET A 10 27.81 -18.95 -6.50
N PRO A 11 28.08 -17.99 -7.41
CA PRO A 11 28.30 -16.61 -7.03
C PRO A 11 27.03 -16.07 -6.39
N SER A 12 27.14 -15.57 -5.15
CA SER A 12 26.03 -14.91 -4.46
C SER A 12 25.56 -13.74 -5.34
N LYS A 13 24.28 -13.74 -5.72
CA LYS A 13 23.71 -12.66 -6.53
C LYS A 13 23.88 -11.36 -5.74
N ARG A 14 24.79 -10.49 -6.18
CA ARG A 14 24.95 -9.14 -5.61
C ARG A 14 23.59 -8.45 -5.66
N ARG A 15 23.06 -8.09 -4.48
CA ARG A 15 21.78 -7.42 -4.32
C ARG A 15 21.75 -6.18 -5.22
N ARG A 16 20.74 -6.06 -6.07
CA ARG A 16 20.63 -4.92 -7.00
C ARG A 16 20.50 -3.63 -6.19
N ARG A 17 21.33 -2.63 -6.50
CA ARG A 17 21.33 -1.32 -5.82
C ARG A 17 19.98 -0.60 -5.94
N ARG A 18 19.25 -0.86 -7.03
CA ARG A 18 17.93 -0.32 -7.34
C ARG A 18 16.89 -1.43 -7.33
N ASP A 19 15.76 -1.18 -6.66
CA ASP A 19 14.55 -1.97 -6.77
C ASP A 19 13.62 -1.27 -7.77
N PRO A 20 13.42 -1.80 -9.00
CA PRO A 20 12.73 -1.07 -10.05
C PRO A 20 11.26 -0.77 -9.74
N GLN A 21 10.57 -1.63 -8.97
CA GLN A 21 9.18 -1.40 -8.61
C GLN A 21 9.08 -0.37 -7.47
N VAL A 22 9.80 -0.58 -6.37
CA VAL A 22 9.71 0.31 -5.19
C VAL A 22 10.33 1.68 -5.47
N ASP A 23 11.50 1.74 -6.12
CA ASP A 23 12.14 3.02 -6.43
C ASP A 23 11.34 3.84 -7.45
N LYS A 24 10.59 3.19 -8.35
CA LYS A 24 9.66 3.89 -9.25
C LYS A 24 8.59 4.61 -8.43
N ILE A 25 7.87 3.89 -7.56
CA ILE A 25 6.80 4.46 -6.71
C ILE A 25 7.35 5.58 -5.83
N ARG A 26 8.47 5.32 -5.16
CA ARG A 26 9.13 6.27 -4.26
C ARG A 26 9.49 7.59 -4.93
N SER A 27 9.99 7.54 -6.17
CA SER A 27 10.29 8.75 -6.95
C SER A 27 9.02 9.52 -7.34
N ILE A 28 7.99 8.82 -7.82
CA ILE A 28 6.73 9.44 -8.25
C ILE A 28 6.06 10.11 -7.03
N PHE A 29 5.95 9.38 -5.92
CA PHE A 29 5.34 9.85 -4.68
C PHE A 29 6.04 11.12 -4.16
N TRP A 30 7.37 11.11 -4.11
CA TRP A 30 8.16 12.28 -3.70
C TRP A 30 7.95 13.49 -4.64
N TYR A 31 8.00 13.27 -5.96
CA TYR A 31 7.80 14.33 -6.94
C TYR A 31 6.42 14.97 -6.80
N HIS A 32 5.36 14.16 -6.73
CA HIS A 32 3.99 14.66 -6.67
C HIS A 32 3.69 15.36 -5.34
N ALA A 33 4.25 14.89 -4.22
CA ALA A 33 4.12 15.59 -2.95
C ALA A 33 4.73 16.99 -2.99
N ILE A 34 5.90 17.16 -3.61
CA ILE A 34 6.51 18.48 -3.81
C ILE A 34 5.69 19.34 -4.77
N ALA A 35 5.27 18.77 -5.90
CA ALA A 35 4.48 19.47 -6.90
C ALA A 35 3.16 20.00 -6.28
N HIS A 36 2.47 19.17 -5.50
CA HIS A 36 1.27 19.54 -4.76
C HIS A 36 1.54 20.65 -3.73
N ALA A 37 2.60 20.52 -2.92
CA ALA A 37 2.95 21.52 -1.91
C ALA A 37 3.32 22.90 -2.51
N LEU A 38 3.77 22.93 -3.77
CA LEU A 38 4.08 24.15 -4.50
C LEU A 38 2.94 24.63 -5.40
N GLU A 39 1.83 23.88 -5.46
CA GLU A 39 0.70 24.13 -6.38
C GLU A 39 1.12 24.16 -7.86
N LEU A 40 2.10 23.33 -8.24
CA LEU A 40 2.66 23.25 -9.59
C LEU A 40 2.30 21.94 -10.27
N THR A 41 1.93 22.00 -11.55
CA THR A 41 1.57 20.82 -12.34
C THR A 41 2.65 20.43 -13.33
N MET A 42 3.45 21.40 -13.77
CA MET A 42 4.48 21.20 -14.80
C MET A 42 5.85 20.91 -14.20
N ALA A 43 6.51 19.86 -14.69
CA ALA A 43 7.85 19.47 -14.26
C ALA A 43 8.90 20.59 -14.43
N THR A 44 8.71 21.44 -15.43
CA THR A 44 9.54 22.61 -15.69
C THR A 44 9.40 23.69 -14.62
N GLU A 45 8.22 23.85 -14.03
CA GLU A 45 7.96 24.84 -12.97
C GLU A 45 8.51 24.32 -11.64
N VAL A 46 8.27 23.05 -11.31
CA VAL A 46 8.86 22.39 -10.14
C VAL A 46 10.38 22.48 -10.17
N ARG A 47 11.00 22.30 -11.35
CA ARG A 47 12.44 22.54 -11.52
C ARG A 47 12.84 23.96 -11.15
N LYS A 48 12.15 24.97 -11.68
CA LYS A 48 12.48 26.39 -11.44
C LYS A 48 12.33 26.75 -9.97
N ALA A 49 11.32 26.21 -9.29
CA ALA A 49 11.08 26.45 -7.87
C ALA A 49 12.19 25.85 -7.00
N ILE A 50 12.63 24.61 -7.30
CA ILE A 50 13.66 23.92 -6.49
C ILE A 50 15.07 24.39 -6.86
N GLU A 51 15.37 24.62 -8.14
CA GLU A 51 16.69 24.99 -8.65
C GLU A 51 16.68 26.36 -9.39
N PRO A 52 16.35 27.47 -8.70
CA PRO A 52 16.15 28.78 -9.36
C PRO A 52 17.41 29.33 -10.03
N TYR A 53 18.58 29.03 -9.46
CA TYR A 53 19.88 29.52 -9.97
C TYR A 53 20.48 28.62 -11.06
N ARG A 54 19.82 27.52 -11.42
CA ARG A 54 20.34 26.59 -12.42
C ARG A 54 19.99 27.12 -13.81
N SER A 55 21.05 27.46 -14.57
CA SER A 55 20.93 27.96 -15.94
C SER A 55 19.94 27.13 -16.74
N VAL A 56 19.08 27.82 -17.49
CA VAL A 56 18.16 27.20 -18.46
C VAL A 56 18.94 26.65 -19.65
N LEU A 57 20.22 27.00 -19.79
CA LEU A 57 21.10 26.53 -20.86
C LEU A 57 22.07 25.46 -20.34
N ASN A 58 22.28 24.42 -21.14
CA ASN A 58 23.32 23.42 -20.91
C ASN A 58 24.72 24.00 -21.17
N GLN A 59 25.75 23.21 -20.91
CA GLN A 59 27.17 23.57 -21.14
C GLN A 59 27.50 23.96 -22.60
N HIS A 60 26.59 23.71 -23.55
CA HIS A 60 26.73 24.04 -24.96
C HIS A 60 25.83 25.22 -25.38
N GLY A 61 25.26 25.96 -24.43
CA GLY A 61 24.41 27.13 -24.71
C GLY A 61 23.02 26.80 -25.27
N GLN A 62 22.61 25.53 -25.27
CA GLN A 62 21.28 25.10 -25.73
C GLN A 62 20.32 25.01 -24.55
N PRO A 63 18.99 25.18 -24.72
CA PRO A 63 18.01 24.91 -23.68
C PRO A 63 18.26 23.54 -23.04
N ASP A 64 18.39 23.50 -21.71
CA ASP A 64 18.63 22.30 -20.93
C ASP A 64 17.40 21.41 -21.10
N LYS A 65 17.49 20.47 -22.05
CA LYS A 65 16.52 19.39 -22.27
C LYS A 65 16.50 18.39 -21.10
N ASN A 66 17.06 18.71 -19.92
CA ASN A 66 16.98 17.87 -18.74
C ASN A 66 15.52 17.65 -18.33
N GLU A 67 14.96 16.59 -18.88
CA GLU A 67 13.72 15.96 -18.47
C GLU A 67 13.84 15.28 -17.10
N LYS A 68 14.86 15.61 -16.28
CA LYS A 68 15.08 14.92 -15.00
C LYS A 68 13.86 14.97 -14.09
N TYR A 69 13.15 16.10 -14.05
CA TYR A 69 11.91 16.23 -13.28
C TYR A 69 10.74 15.47 -13.91
N ALA A 70 10.65 15.41 -15.24
CA ALA A 70 9.71 14.54 -15.93
C ALA A 70 10.03 13.04 -15.70
N HIS A 71 11.31 12.69 -15.54
CA HIS A 71 11.75 11.36 -15.16
C HIS A 71 11.46 11.03 -13.69
N PHE A 72 11.52 12.00 -12.78
CA PHE A 72 11.08 11.81 -11.39
C PHE A 72 9.57 11.59 -11.32
N ARG A 73 8.80 12.43 -12.05
CA ARG A 73 7.34 12.31 -12.22
C ARG A 73 6.90 10.96 -12.75
N SER A 74 7.68 10.34 -13.65
CA SER A 74 7.39 9.01 -14.22
C SER A 74 8.12 7.86 -13.51
N GLY A 75 8.87 8.13 -12.45
CA GLY A 75 9.64 7.15 -11.69
C GLY A 75 10.80 6.48 -12.45
N LYS A 76 11.21 7.06 -13.58
CA LYS A 76 12.33 6.56 -14.40
C LYS A 76 13.69 6.75 -13.72
N ARG A 77 13.84 7.82 -12.92
CA ARG A 77 15.07 8.15 -12.17
C ARG A 77 14.77 8.40 -10.70
N MET A 78 15.80 8.32 -9.85
CA MET A 78 15.76 8.77 -8.46
C MET A 78 16.53 10.08 -8.33
N PRO A 79 16.06 11.07 -7.53
CA PRO A 79 16.88 12.23 -7.17
C PRO A 79 18.10 11.80 -6.35
N ASN A 80 19.18 12.57 -6.46
CA ASN A 80 20.38 12.39 -5.64
C ASN A 80 20.24 13.15 -4.30
N ALA A 81 21.14 12.89 -3.35
CA ALA A 81 21.10 13.49 -2.02
C ALA A 81 21.08 15.03 -2.05
N THR A 82 21.93 15.65 -2.88
CA THR A 82 21.98 17.11 -3.03
C THR A 82 20.64 17.70 -3.47
N LEU A 83 19.96 17.06 -4.42
CA LEU A 83 18.65 17.50 -4.88
C LEU A 83 17.56 17.27 -3.83
N ILE A 84 17.64 16.17 -3.08
CA ILE A 84 16.73 15.91 -1.96
C ILE A 84 16.87 17.00 -0.89
N ASP A 85 18.10 17.38 -0.56
CA ASP A 85 18.37 18.45 0.41
C ASP A 85 17.85 19.80 -0.06
N LEU A 86 18.04 20.12 -1.34
CA LEU A 86 17.54 21.35 -1.91
C LEU A 86 16.00 21.39 -1.91
N ALA A 87 15.35 20.30 -2.34
CA ALA A 87 13.91 20.18 -2.30
C ALA A 87 13.37 20.27 -0.87
N ASN A 88 14.06 19.71 0.12
CA ASN A 88 13.65 19.77 1.52
C ASN A 88 13.76 21.17 2.14
N ARG A 89 14.66 22.03 1.62
CA ARG A 89 14.72 23.44 2.03
C ARG A 89 13.53 24.24 1.49
N VAL A 90 13.07 23.90 0.29
CA VAL A 90 11.94 24.57 -0.37
C VAL A 90 10.60 24.03 0.14
N VAL A 91 10.49 22.71 0.30
CA VAL A 91 9.32 21.99 0.84
C VAL A 91 9.79 21.15 2.04
N PRO A 92 9.73 21.71 3.26
CA PRO A 92 10.11 21.02 4.48
C PRO A 92 9.38 19.68 4.64
N GLY A 93 10.13 18.63 4.97
CA GLY A 93 9.60 17.27 5.17
C GLY A 93 9.63 16.40 3.91
N SER A 94 9.87 16.95 2.72
CA SER A 94 9.96 16.16 1.48
C SER A 94 11.08 15.11 1.52
N ARG A 95 12.16 15.34 2.29
CA ARG A 95 13.20 14.32 2.53
C ARG A 95 12.64 13.09 3.26
N GLY A 96 11.77 13.29 4.25
CA GLY A 96 11.15 12.20 5.00
C GLY A 96 10.31 11.27 4.11
N LEU A 97 9.67 11.81 3.06
CA LEU A 97 8.87 11.02 2.14
C LEU A 97 9.70 10.05 1.29
N ILE A 98 10.89 10.47 0.84
CA ILE A 98 11.75 9.65 -0.03
C ILE A 98 12.67 8.71 0.75
N GLU A 99 12.97 9.04 2.00
CA GLU A 99 13.76 8.22 2.92
C GLU A 99 12.89 7.38 3.87
N HIS A 100 11.56 7.40 3.67
CA HIS A 100 10.60 6.77 4.57
C HIS A 100 10.90 5.27 4.82
N PRO A 101 10.82 4.78 6.08
CA PRO A 101 11.13 3.38 6.43
C PRO A 101 10.34 2.34 5.65
N LEU A 102 9.11 2.67 5.22
CA LEU A 102 8.30 1.81 4.36
C LEU A 102 9.10 1.26 3.16
N TRP A 103 9.87 2.11 2.50
CA TRP A 103 10.64 1.72 1.32
C TRP A 103 11.76 0.76 1.66
N LEU A 104 12.35 0.87 2.86
CA LEU A 104 13.36 -0.07 3.35
C LEU A 104 12.74 -1.44 3.57
N VAL A 105 11.57 -1.49 4.22
CA VAL A 105 10.84 -2.72 4.53
C VAL A 105 10.42 -3.42 3.23
N LEU A 106 9.84 -2.73 2.27
CA LEU A 106 9.39 -3.33 1.00
C LEU A 106 10.54 -3.85 0.13
N ARG A 107 11.71 -3.20 0.17
CA ARG A 107 12.91 -3.58 -0.59
C ARG A 107 13.74 -4.68 0.08
N HIS A 108 13.49 -4.98 1.34
CA HIS A 108 14.34 -5.89 2.09
C HIS A 108 14.05 -7.35 1.75
N GLU A 109 15.09 -8.06 1.32
CA GLU A 109 15.02 -9.50 1.06
C GLU A 109 15.53 -10.27 2.29
N GLY A 110 14.83 -11.35 2.65
CA GLY A 110 15.16 -12.17 3.82
C GLY A 110 14.62 -11.64 5.15
N SER A 111 15.18 -12.12 6.26
CA SER A 111 14.69 -11.78 7.60
C SER A 111 14.86 -10.30 7.95
N ILE A 112 13.81 -9.69 8.54
CA ILE A 112 13.79 -8.31 9.04
C ILE A 112 13.90 -8.21 10.56
N LYS A 113 13.75 -9.30 11.33
CA LYS A 113 13.71 -9.26 12.81
C LYS A 113 14.86 -8.47 13.43
N LYS A 114 16.08 -8.65 12.92
CA LYS A 114 17.29 -7.91 13.38
C LYS A 114 17.26 -6.40 13.14
N TYR A 115 16.43 -5.93 12.22
CA TYR A 115 16.29 -4.51 11.88
C TYR A 115 15.02 -3.89 12.46
N ALA A 116 14.07 -4.71 12.95
CA ALA A 116 12.73 -4.29 13.33
C ALA A 116 12.75 -3.18 14.39
N VAL A 117 13.60 -3.28 15.42
CA VAL A 117 13.73 -2.25 16.47
C VAL A 117 14.23 -0.93 15.87
N ALA A 118 15.31 -0.98 15.08
CA ALA A 118 15.91 0.21 14.48
C ALA A 118 14.94 0.91 13.50
N TRP A 119 14.24 0.14 12.66
CA TRP A 119 13.28 0.71 11.70
C TRP A 119 12.01 1.22 12.38
N THR A 120 11.52 0.55 13.41
CA THR A 120 10.41 1.06 14.23
C THR A 120 10.78 2.40 14.88
N GLY A 121 12.03 2.54 15.35
CA GLY A 121 12.54 3.79 15.92
C GLY A 121 12.57 4.98 14.95
N LEU A 122 12.42 4.76 13.64
CA LEU A 122 12.32 5.81 12.63
C LEU A 122 10.88 6.29 12.37
N LEU A 123 9.88 5.58 12.89
CA LEU A 123 8.46 5.91 12.71
C LEU A 123 8.02 7.01 13.68
N ASN A 124 6.87 7.63 13.46
CA ASN A 124 6.32 8.56 14.46
C ASN A 124 6.02 7.88 15.81
N ARG A 125 5.89 8.70 16.86
CA ARG A 125 5.70 8.25 18.25
C ARG A 125 4.42 7.43 18.46
N GLN A 126 3.33 7.76 17.76
CA GLN A 126 2.06 7.05 17.90
C GLN A 126 2.19 5.62 17.36
N THR A 127 2.80 5.46 16.19
CA THR A 127 3.09 4.16 15.60
C THR A 127 4.10 3.37 16.44
N GLN A 128 5.14 4.01 16.97
CA GLN A 128 6.09 3.37 17.90
C GLN A 128 5.39 2.79 19.13
N ASN A 129 4.49 3.56 19.76
CA ASN A 129 3.75 3.11 20.94
C ASN A 129 2.85 1.90 20.65
N ALA A 130 2.34 1.77 19.42
CA ALA A 130 1.54 0.61 19.00
C ALA A 130 2.41 -0.63 18.68
N MET A 131 3.71 -0.43 18.40
CA MET A 131 4.64 -1.46 17.92
C MET A 131 5.58 -2.00 19.00
N PHE A 132 5.91 -1.21 20.03
CA PHE A 132 6.84 -1.61 21.08
C PHE A 132 6.12 -2.24 22.28
N THR A 133 6.75 -3.26 22.85
CA THR A 133 6.45 -3.76 24.19
C THR A 133 7.05 -2.82 25.25
N PRO A 134 6.66 -2.95 26.54
CA PRO A 134 7.32 -2.22 27.63
C PRO A 134 8.83 -2.45 27.74
N ARG A 135 9.36 -3.52 27.12
CA ARG A 135 10.79 -3.85 27.10
C ARG A 135 11.52 -3.28 25.87
N TRP A 136 10.90 -2.37 25.13
CA TRP A 136 11.46 -1.79 23.89
C TRP A 136 11.79 -2.83 22.80
N THR A 137 11.07 -3.94 22.79
CA THR A 137 11.12 -4.93 21.71
C THR A 137 9.91 -4.76 20.79
N VAL A 138 10.05 -5.09 19.51
CA VAL A 138 8.92 -5.10 18.58
C VAL A 138 7.99 -6.26 18.93
N ILE A 139 6.68 -6.02 18.90
CA ILE A 139 5.67 -7.03 19.12
C ILE A 139 5.72 -8.07 17.98
N GLU A 140 5.72 -9.34 18.35
CA GLU A 140 5.77 -10.45 17.38
C GLU A 140 4.40 -10.96 16.96
N SER A 141 3.41 -10.91 17.85
CA SER A 141 2.03 -11.29 17.59
C SER A 141 1.10 -10.13 17.99
N PRO A 142 0.75 -9.24 17.05
CA PRO A 142 -0.08 -8.08 17.34
C PRO A 142 -1.52 -8.48 17.66
N SER A 143 -2.10 -7.84 18.68
CA SER A 143 -3.52 -7.98 18.99
C SER A 143 -4.39 -7.25 17.96
N GLU A 144 -5.67 -7.62 17.85
CA GLU A 144 -6.62 -6.92 16.97
C GLU A 144 -6.72 -5.43 17.31
N LEU A 145 -6.68 -5.09 18.59
CA LEU A 145 -6.70 -3.70 19.06
C LEU A 145 -5.50 -2.91 18.52
N GLN A 146 -4.31 -3.51 18.50
CA GLN A 146 -3.09 -2.86 17.99
C GLN A 146 -3.17 -2.65 16.49
N LEU A 147 -3.65 -3.66 15.74
CA LEU A 147 -3.87 -3.52 14.30
C LEU A 147 -4.89 -2.43 13.99
N ASP A 148 -6.00 -2.39 14.73
CA ASP A 148 -7.02 -1.35 14.59
C ASP A 148 -6.47 0.06 14.90
N LEU A 149 -5.58 0.20 15.90
CA LEU A 149 -4.92 1.47 16.21
C LEU A 149 -4.04 1.94 15.04
N LEU A 150 -3.26 1.04 14.43
CA LEU A 150 -2.44 1.35 13.26
C LEU A 150 -3.29 1.72 12.04
N VAL A 151 -4.39 1.00 11.79
CA VAL A 151 -5.31 1.33 10.68
C VAL A 151 -5.97 2.70 10.90
N LYS A 152 -6.37 3.02 12.15
CA LYS A 152 -7.01 4.30 12.49
C LYS A 152 -6.10 5.52 12.37
N ASP A 153 -4.79 5.32 12.49
CA ASP A 153 -3.78 6.37 12.37
C ASP A 153 -3.65 6.89 10.92
N LYS A 154 -3.95 6.06 9.92
CA LYS A 154 -4.02 6.47 8.49
C LYS A 154 -2.74 7.13 7.98
N SER A 155 -1.58 6.68 8.45
CA SER A 155 -0.29 7.24 8.07
C SER A 155 0.56 6.24 7.29
N LEU A 156 1.55 6.78 6.57
CA LEU A 156 2.55 5.96 5.90
C LEU A 156 3.41 5.19 6.92
N ASP A 157 3.62 5.75 8.13
CA ASP A 157 4.31 5.09 9.24
C ASP A 157 3.55 3.86 9.70
N SER A 158 2.24 3.98 9.90
CA SER A 158 1.40 2.84 10.29
C SER A 158 1.34 1.76 9.20
N LEU A 159 1.42 2.16 7.93
CA LEU A 159 1.57 1.20 6.83
C LEU A 159 2.94 0.49 6.86
N ALA A 160 4.02 1.21 7.18
CA ALA A 160 5.34 0.60 7.39
C ALA A 160 5.35 -0.38 8.57
N ALA A 161 4.72 0.01 9.69
CA ALA A 161 4.57 -0.83 10.87
C ALA A 161 3.80 -2.12 10.59
N LEU A 162 2.63 -2.03 9.96
CA LEU A 162 1.85 -3.21 9.57
C LEU A 162 2.63 -4.13 8.62
N THR A 163 3.40 -3.55 7.70
CA THR A 163 4.27 -4.33 6.80
C THR A 163 5.39 -5.06 7.57
N MET A 164 5.97 -4.43 8.59
CA MET A 164 6.94 -5.08 9.47
C MET A 164 6.30 -6.20 10.29
N LEU A 165 5.14 -5.96 10.91
CA LEU A 165 4.40 -6.97 11.68
C LEU A 165 4.04 -8.18 10.80
N TYR A 166 3.56 -7.94 9.58
CA TYR A 166 3.27 -9.01 8.62
C TYR A 166 4.48 -9.90 8.38
N ARG A 167 5.64 -9.29 8.12
CA ARG A 167 6.88 -10.03 7.84
C ARG A 167 7.43 -10.76 9.05
N ILE A 168 7.35 -10.16 10.24
CA ILE A 168 7.72 -10.85 11.49
C ILE A 168 6.81 -12.05 11.73
N ALA A 169 5.50 -11.91 11.50
CA ALA A 169 4.53 -12.99 11.60
C ALA A 169 4.82 -14.11 10.59
N GLN A 170 5.19 -13.78 9.35
CA GLN A 170 5.63 -14.77 8.36
C GLN A 170 6.88 -15.52 8.83
N GLU A 171 7.89 -14.81 9.34
CA GLU A 171 9.10 -15.42 9.88
C GLU A 171 8.87 -16.25 11.15
N ASN A 172 7.73 -16.07 11.82
CA ASN A 172 7.28 -16.86 12.96
C ASN A 172 6.31 -17.99 12.57
N GLU A 173 5.97 -18.11 11.28
CA GLU A 173 4.95 -19.05 10.78
C GLU A 173 3.57 -18.87 11.46
N ASP A 174 3.28 -17.67 11.97
CA ASP A 174 2.00 -17.34 12.60
C ASP A 174 0.96 -16.97 11.54
N ALA A 175 0.32 -18.00 10.97
CA ALA A 175 -0.68 -17.85 9.91
C ALA A 175 -1.84 -16.91 10.31
N ARG A 176 -2.23 -16.89 11.59
CA ARG A 176 -3.29 -16.02 12.09
C ARG A 176 -2.84 -14.56 12.06
N ALA A 177 -1.66 -14.25 12.58
CA ALA A 177 -1.11 -12.90 12.55
C ALA A 177 -0.85 -12.42 11.12
N VAL A 178 -0.37 -13.29 10.22
CA VAL A 178 -0.20 -13.00 8.78
C VAL A 178 -1.52 -12.59 8.15
N LYS A 179 -2.60 -13.35 8.35
CA LYS A 179 -3.94 -13.04 7.84
C LYS A 179 -4.47 -11.71 8.38
N ASN A 180 -4.33 -11.49 9.68
CA ASN A 180 -4.83 -10.28 10.35
C ASN A 180 -4.06 -9.04 9.86
N CYS A 181 -2.74 -9.14 9.74
CA CYS A 181 -1.91 -8.07 9.18
C CYS A 181 -2.24 -7.80 7.71
N ALA A 182 -2.43 -8.83 6.86
CA ALA A 182 -2.83 -8.63 5.46
C ALA A 182 -4.16 -7.89 5.33
N THR A 183 -5.12 -8.23 6.20
CA THR A 183 -6.42 -7.54 6.24
C THR A 183 -6.26 -6.08 6.67
N ALA A 184 -5.47 -5.82 7.72
CA ALA A 184 -5.19 -4.46 8.20
C ALA A 184 -4.43 -3.62 7.16
N ILE A 185 -3.44 -4.20 6.46
CA ILE A 185 -2.71 -3.56 5.37
C ILE A 185 -3.67 -3.16 4.27
N TYR A 186 -4.53 -4.08 3.80
CA TYR A 186 -5.52 -3.75 2.78
C TYR A 186 -6.47 -2.62 3.21
N GLN A 187 -7.00 -2.68 4.43
CA GLN A 187 -7.85 -1.63 4.98
C GLN A 187 -7.14 -0.27 4.98
N LEU A 188 -5.90 -0.23 5.44
CA LEU A 188 -5.10 1.00 5.46
C LEU A 188 -4.75 1.49 4.05
N LEU A 189 -4.48 0.58 3.10
CA LEU A 189 -4.30 0.95 1.69
C LEU A 189 -5.55 1.63 1.15
N ILE A 190 -6.76 1.11 1.40
CA ILE A 190 -7.99 1.78 0.96
C ILE A 190 -8.15 3.17 1.62
N LEU A 191 -7.87 3.28 2.92
CA LEU A 191 -7.93 4.57 3.64
C LEU A 191 -6.91 5.60 3.13
N LEU A 192 -5.75 5.13 2.66
CA LEU A 192 -4.72 5.96 2.02
C LEU A 192 -4.97 6.20 0.53
N GLY A 193 -6.04 5.64 -0.05
CA GLY A 193 -6.40 5.77 -1.45
C GLY A 193 -6.31 7.20 -1.98
N PRO A 194 -6.95 8.21 -1.33
CA PRO A 194 -6.86 9.60 -1.78
C PRO A 194 -5.43 10.16 -1.82
N VAL A 195 -4.57 9.75 -0.88
CA VAL A 195 -3.16 10.16 -0.83
C VAL A 195 -2.39 9.57 -2.01
N PHE A 196 -2.64 8.29 -2.33
CA PHE A 196 -1.98 7.63 -3.45
C PHE A 196 -2.52 8.06 -4.82
N GLU A 197 -3.79 8.40 -4.91
CA GLU A 197 -4.43 8.95 -6.10
C GLU A 197 -3.84 10.33 -6.44
N THR A 198 -3.73 11.21 -5.45
CA THR A 198 -3.08 12.52 -5.61
C THR A 198 -1.64 12.39 -6.12
N ALA A 199 -0.95 11.36 -5.65
CA ALA A 199 0.41 11.04 -6.07
C ALA A 199 0.50 10.19 -7.35
N GLN A 200 -0.61 9.76 -7.94
CA GLN A 200 -0.67 8.87 -9.12
C GLN A 200 0.11 7.56 -8.95
N VAL A 201 0.04 6.97 -7.75
CA VAL A 201 0.73 5.70 -7.42
C VAL A 201 -0.18 4.62 -6.85
N GLY A 202 -1.50 4.83 -6.77
CA GLY A 202 -2.47 3.89 -6.16
C GLY A 202 -2.32 2.44 -6.63
N GLN A 203 -2.58 2.17 -7.91
CA GLN A 203 -2.41 0.82 -8.46
C GLN A 203 -0.97 0.31 -8.31
N LEU A 204 0.04 1.17 -8.55
CA LEU A 204 1.45 0.76 -8.48
C LEU A 204 1.85 0.28 -7.07
N ILE A 205 1.42 1.00 -6.02
CA ILE A 205 1.72 0.59 -4.65
C ILE A 205 0.94 -0.66 -4.29
N TYR A 206 -0.33 -0.75 -4.70
CA TYR A 206 -1.14 -1.95 -4.50
C TYR A 206 -0.49 -3.19 -5.11
N ASP A 207 -0.06 -3.13 -6.38
CA ASP A 207 0.59 -4.25 -7.07
C ASP A 207 1.84 -4.73 -6.32
N VAL A 208 2.66 -3.81 -5.81
CA VAL A 208 3.83 -4.17 -4.99
C VAL A 208 3.44 -4.88 -3.71
N TYR A 209 2.37 -4.44 -3.05
CA TYR A 209 1.84 -5.14 -1.88
C TYR A 209 1.29 -6.50 -2.23
N VAL A 210 0.57 -6.64 -3.34
CA VAL A 210 0.07 -7.94 -3.79
C VAL A 210 1.22 -8.91 -4.01
N ASP A 211 2.19 -8.51 -4.83
CA ASP A 211 3.32 -9.36 -5.25
C ASP A 211 4.22 -9.80 -4.08
N ARG A 212 4.38 -8.94 -3.07
CA ARG A 212 5.40 -9.15 -2.01
C ARG A 212 4.85 -9.51 -0.65
N ILE A 213 3.58 -9.21 -0.40
CA ILE A 213 2.97 -9.25 0.93
C ILE A 213 1.64 -10.01 0.87
N LEU A 214 0.65 -9.53 0.11
CA LEU A 214 -0.71 -10.01 0.28
C LEU A 214 -0.94 -11.40 -0.33
N ASP A 215 -0.31 -11.76 -1.46
CA ASP A 215 -0.54 -13.06 -2.12
C ASP A 215 -0.07 -14.25 -1.26
N SER A 216 0.94 -14.05 -0.40
CA SER A 216 1.39 -15.06 0.56
C SER A 216 0.47 -15.25 1.78
N ALA A 217 -0.56 -14.41 1.95
CA ALA A 217 -1.50 -14.56 3.05
C ALA A 217 -2.56 -15.63 2.73
N THR A 218 -2.31 -16.85 3.20
CA THR A 218 -3.22 -17.99 3.04
C THR A 218 -3.94 -18.33 4.34
N ASP A 219 -5.16 -18.87 4.24
CA ASP A 219 -5.93 -19.35 5.37
C ASP A 219 -6.68 -20.64 4.99
N GLY A 220 -6.36 -21.74 5.67
CA GLY A 220 -7.05 -23.03 5.47
C GLY A 220 -7.03 -23.58 4.04
N GLY A 221 -5.98 -23.31 3.26
CA GLY A 221 -5.89 -23.73 1.85
C GLY A 221 -6.57 -22.78 0.86
N TYR A 222 -6.96 -21.58 1.31
CA TYR A 222 -7.53 -20.52 0.49
C TYR A 222 -6.65 -19.27 0.54
N LYS A 223 -6.77 -18.41 -0.46
CA LYS A 223 -6.17 -17.08 -0.50
C LYS A 223 -7.15 -16.07 -1.05
N ARG A 224 -6.86 -14.78 -0.94
CA ARG A 224 -7.68 -13.76 -1.59
C ARG A 224 -7.19 -13.52 -3.03
N ALA A 225 -8.12 -13.24 -3.94
CA ALA A 225 -7.85 -12.95 -5.34
C ALA A 225 -7.35 -11.51 -5.53
N TRP A 226 -6.26 -11.17 -4.87
CA TRP A 226 -5.70 -9.81 -4.85
C TRP A 226 -5.40 -9.27 -6.26
N HIS A 227 -4.86 -10.11 -7.14
CA HIS A 227 -4.53 -9.74 -8.53
C HIS A 227 -5.75 -9.40 -9.40
N LEU A 228 -6.96 -9.83 -9.02
CA LEU A 228 -8.19 -9.50 -9.76
C LEU A 228 -8.80 -8.17 -9.31
N PHE A 229 -8.24 -7.55 -8.28
CA PHE A 229 -8.76 -6.32 -7.70
C PHE A 229 -8.14 -5.11 -8.39
N ASN A 230 -8.94 -4.39 -9.18
CA ASN A 230 -8.55 -3.09 -9.73
C ASN A 230 -8.61 -2.04 -8.60
N TYR A 231 -7.45 -1.71 -8.04
CA TYR A 231 -7.37 -0.94 -6.82
C TYR A 231 -7.83 0.50 -7.01
N ASP A 232 -7.39 1.19 -8.07
CA ASP A 232 -7.76 2.60 -8.28
C ASP A 232 -9.28 2.75 -8.44
N GLN A 233 -9.91 1.87 -9.24
CA GLN A 233 -11.36 1.91 -9.43
C GLN A 233 -12.11 1.53 -8.15
N MET A 234 -11.70 0.47 -7.48
CA MET A 234 -12.45 -0.08 -6.36
C MET A 234 -12.24 0.73 -5.07
N ALA A 235 -11.06 1.30 -4.84
CA ALA A 235 -10.85 2.22 -3.71
C ALA A 235 -11.74 3.46 -3.84
N GLY A 236 -11.83 4.04 -5.06
CA GLY A 236 -12.75 5.13 -5.35
C GLY A 236 -14.21 4.74 -5.14
N PHE A 237 -14.62 3.56 -5.66
CA PHE A 237 -15.98 3.05 -5.48
C PHE A 237 -16.33 2.81 -4.00
N ILE A 238 -15.44 2.19 -3.22
CA ILE A 238 -15.66 1.96 -1.78
C ILE A 238 -15.84 3.28 -1.04
N CYS A 239 -15.00 4.28 -1.32
CA CYS A 239 -15.13 5.60 -0.71
C CYS A 239 -16.44 6.29 -1.10
N PHE A 240 -16.82 6.24 -2.38
CA PHE A 240 -18.09 6.77 -2.85
C PHE A 240 -19.29 6.07 -2.20
N TYR A 241 -19.29 4.74 -2.18
CA TYR A 241 -20.33 3.94 -1.54
C TYR A 241 -20.44 4.29 -0.05
N ALA A 242 -19.31 4.37 0.65
CA ALA A 242 -19.29 4.74 2.06
C ALA A 242 -19.89 6.12 2.32
N ILE A 243 -19.73 7.08 1.41
CA ILE A 243 -20.33 8.43 1.49
C ILE A 243 -21.83 8.39 1.18
N ALA A 244 -22.23 7.71 0.11
CA ALA A 244 -23.63 7.62 -0.31
C ALA A 244 -24.52 6.97 0.76
N TRP A 245 -23.97 6.03 1.53
CA TRP A 245 -24.69 5.28 2.56
C TRP A 245 -24.45 5.82 3.99
N GLN A 246 -23.95 7.05 4.14
CA GLN A 246 -23.80 7.67 5.46
C GLN A 246 -25.17 7.91 6.10
N LYS A 247 -25.44 7.16 7.16
CA LYS A 247 -26.61 7.38 8.03
C LYS A 247 -26.14 7.74 9.44
N PRO A 248 -26.87 8.62 10.16
CA PRO A 248 -26.58 8.90 11.55
C PRO A 248 -26.61 7.61 12.38
N ILE A 249 -25.63 7.43 13.26
CA ILE A 249 -25.56 6.33 14.24
C ILE A 249 -25.66 6.97 15.62
N ASP A 250 -26.64 6.55 16.41
CA ASP A 250 -26.97 7.18 17.71
C ASP A 250 -27.24 8.70 17.58
N GLY A 251 -27.88 9.11 16.48
CA GLY A 251 -28.19 10.51 16.19
C GLY A 251 -26.99 11.38 15.78
N ARG A 252 -25.80 10.80 15.57
CA ARG A 252 -24.60 11.52 15.13
C ARG A 252 -24.01 10.93 13.85
N ILE A 253 -23.63 11.80 12.92
CA ILE A 253 -22.86 11.40 11.74
C ILE A 253 -21.41 11.18 12.20
N ARG A 254 -20.87 10.00 11.89
CA ARG A 254 -19.46 9.67 12.19
C ARG A 254 -18.56 10.26 11.10
N ARG A 255 -17.24 10.24 11.30
CA ARG A 255 -16.32 10.67 10.24
C ARG A 255 -16.37 9.70 9.05
N ALA A 256 -16.09 10.18 7.84
CA ALA A 256 -16.20 9.39 6.61
C ALA A 256 -15.44 8.05 6.67
N GLU A 257 -14.29 8.01 7.34
CA GLU A 257 -13.44 6.82 7.42
C GLU A 257 -14.07 5.71 8.26
N TYR A 258 -14.96 6.06 9.20
CA TYR A 258 -15.74 5.06 9.91
C TYR A 258 -16.61 4.27 8.91
N TYR A 259 -17.32 4.98 8.03
CA TYR A 259 -18.18 4.35 7.03
C TYR A 259 -17.38 3.57 5.99
N VAL A 260 -16.20 4.05 5.57
CA VAL A 260 -15.29 3.30 4.69
C VAL A 260 -14.91 1.97 5.34
N MET A 261 -14.56 1.97 6.63
CA MET A 261 -14.22 0.74 7.35
C MET A 261 -15.41 -0.21 7.48
N GLN A 262 -16.61 0.29 7.76
CA GLN A 262 -17.82 -0.53 7.79
C GLN A 262 -18.12 -1.13 6.40
N THR A 263 -17.93 -0.34 5.34
CA THR A 263 -18.10 -0.75 3.94
C THR A 263 -17.15 -1.90 3.57
N ILE A 264 -15.86 -1.75 3.88
CA ILE A 264 -14.86 -2.79 3.66
C ILE A 264 -15.21 -4.07 4.42
N ARG A 265 -15.65 -3.93 5.68
CA ARG A 265 -16.01 -5.06 6.56
C ARG A 265 -17.38 -5.68 6.24
N GLY A 266 -18.19 -5.08 5.39
CA GLY A 266 -19.54 -5.55 5.09
C GLY A 266 -20.50 -5.40 6.26
N GLN A 267 -20.30 -4.36 7.08
CA GLN A 267 -21.05 -4.12 8.31
C GLN A 267 -22.09 -2.99 8.16
N LEU A 268 -22.22 -2.39 6.97
CA LEU A 268 -23.29 -1.42 6.72
C LEU A 268 -24.65 -2.11 6.59
N PRO A 269 -25.73 -1.52 7.15
CA PRO A 269 -27.09 -2.04 6.98
C PRO A 269 -27.46 -2.17 5.50
N GLY A 270 -27.99 -3.33 5.09
CA GLY A 270 -28.36 -3.63 3.70
C GLY A 270 -27.23 -4.14 2.81
N GLN A 271 -25.99 -4.16 3.30
CA GLN A 271 -24.85 -4.70 2.55
C GLN A 271 -24.75 -6.22 2.73
N LEU A 272 -24.95 -6.98 1.65
CA LEU A 272 -24.90 -8.45 1.67
C LEU A 272 -23.46 -9.00 1.74
N THR A 273 -22.46 -8.26 1.26
CA THR A 273 -21.04 -8.66 1.28
C THR A 273 -20.10 -7.46 1.39
N GLY A 274 -19.04 -7.58 2.19
CA GLY A 274 -17.99 -6.56 2.31
C GLY A 274 -17.11 -6.45 1.06
N PHE A 275 -16.45 -5.30 0.89
CA PHE A 275 -15.57 -5.02 -0.27
C PHE A 275 -14.14 -5.56 -0.10
N MET A 276 -14.00 -6.76 0.48
CA MET A 276 -12.73 -7.46 0.49
C MET A 276 -12.56 -8.25 -0.81
N PRO A 277 -11.33 -8.37 -1.36
CA PRO A 277 -11.09 -9.22 -2.52
C PRO A 277 -11.56 -10.65 -2.27
N LEU A 278 -12.09 -11.28 -3.34
CA LEU A 278 -12.75 -12.58 -3.28
C LEU A 278 -11.84 -13.63 -2.62
N PHE A 279 -12.42 -14.47 -1.79
CA PHE A 279 -11.69 -15.58 -1.18
C PHE A 279 -11.78 -16.78 -2.12
N ILE A 280 -10.65 -17.27 -2.60
CA ILE A 280 -10.55 -18.32 -3.61
C ILE A 280 -9.70 -19.49 -3.10
N PRO A 281 -9.94 -20.72 -3.57
CA PRO A 281 -9.05 -21.85 -3.27
C PRO A 281 -7.62 -21.56 -3.72
N ASN A 282 -6.64 -21.92 -2.89
CA ASN A 282 -5.24 -21.80 -3.25
C ASN A 282 -4.80 -23.02 -4.06
N LEU A 283 -4.78 -22.85 -5.39
CA LEU A 283 -4.44 -23.92 -6.33
C LEU A 283 -2.96 -24.35 -6.26
N ASP A 284 -2.10 -23.55 -5.63
CA ASP A 284 -0.68 -23.89 -5.42
C ASP A 284 -0.50 -25.01 -4.38
N ILE A 285 -1.51 -25.22 -3.51
CA ILE A 285 -1.49 -26.23 -2.43
C ILE A 285 -2.17 -27.54 -2.90
N GLY A 286 -3.00 -27.49 -3.94
CA GLY A 286 -3.70 -28.66 -4.47
C GLY A 286 -5.05 -28.32 -5.10
N PRO A 287 -5.80 -29.33 -5.57
CA PRO A 287 -7.13 -29.10 -6.14
C PRO A 287 -8.08 -28.51 -5.08
N PRO A 288 -9.06 -27.70 -5.50
CA PRO A 288 -10.01 -27.10 -4.57
C PRO A 288 -10.81 -28.18 -3.84
N THR A 289 -11.06 -27.96 -2.54
CA THR A 289 -11.98 -28.80 -1.77
C THR A 289 -13.39 -28.76 -2.39
N LYS A 290 -14.29 -29.67 -2.01
CA LYS A 290 -15.70 -29.64 -2.48
C LYS A 290 -16.35 -28.26 -2.26
N ASN A 291 -16.10 -27.63 -1.11
CA ASN A 291 -16.59 -26.30 -0.80
C ASN A 291 -15.92 -25.23 -1.67
N GLY A 292 -14.61 -25.34 -1.89
CA GLY A 292 -13.88 -24.45 -2.78
C GLY A 292 -14.34 -24.53 -4.24
N ALA A 293 -14.66 -25.73 -4.74
CA ALA A 293 -15.21 -25.95 -6.07
C ALA A 293 -16.62 -25.36 -6.21
N ALA A 294 -17.47 -25.50 -5.17
CA ALA A 294 -18.79 -24.88 -5.14
C ALA A 294 -18.70 -23.34 -5.12
N LEU A 295 -17.76 -22.80 -4.36
CA LEU A 295 -17.50 -21.36 -4.29
C LEU A 295 -17.04 -20.80 -5.65
N MET A 296 -16.10 -21.49 -6.31
CA MET A 296 -15.63 -21.11 -7.66
C MET A 296 -16.75 -21.17 -8.70
N ARG A 297 -17.66 -22.16 -8.60
CA ARG A 297 -18.84 -22.26 -9.48
C ARG A 297 -19.77 -21.06 -9.29
N LYS A 298 -20.08 -20.71 -8.03
CA LYS A 298 -20.89 -19.54 -7.68
C LYS A 298 -20.28 -18.24 -8.25
N TYR A 299 -18.96 -18.09 -8.18
CA TYR A 299 -18.30 -16.92 -8.76
C TYR A 299 -18.32 -16.91 -10.28
N ARG A 300 -18.11 -18.07 -10.93
CA ARG A 300 -18.21 -18.18 -12.38
C ARG A 300 -19.63 -17.81 -12.87
N GLU A 301 -20.66 -18.36 -12.22
CA GLU A 301 -22.05 -18.06 -12.52
C GLU A 301 -22.37 -16.57 -12.36
N ALA A 302 -21.86 -15.91 -11.31
CA ALA A 302 -22.04 -14.47 -11.11
C ALA A 302 -21.31 -13.59 -12.16
N ILE A 303 -20.23 -14.09 -12.77
CA ILE A 303 -19.48 -13.40 -13.83
C ILE A 303 -20.13 -13.62 -15.21
N GLU A 304 -20.55 -14.87 -15.49
CA GLU A 304 -21.12 -15.26 -16.78
C GLU A 304 -22.60 -14.85 -16.91
N HIS A 305 -23.31 -14.77 -15.80
CA HIS A 305 -24.70 -14.34 -15.71
C HIS A 305 -24.81 -13.25 -14.64
N PRO A 306 -24.36 -12.01 -14.92
CA PRO A 306 -24.67 -10.90 -14.04
C PRO A 306 -26.19 -10.87 -13.89
N VAL A 307 -26.67 -11.07 -12.65
CA VAL A 307 -28.10 -11.04 -12.34
C VAL A 307 -28.68 -9.78 -12.98
N PRO A 308 -29.73 -9.87 -13.82
CA PRO A 308 -30.35 -8.68 -14.38
C PRO A 308 -30.94 -7.87 -13.24
N ASP A 309 -30.40 -6.67 -13.05
CA ASP A 309 -30.95 -5.52 -12.31
C ASP A 309 -32.17 -5.80 -11.39
N GLU A 310 -31.99 -6.57 -10.32
CA GLU A 310 -32.86 -6.43 -9.14
C GLU A 310 -32.52 -5.13 -8.36
N ALA A 311 -31.50 -4.38 -8.80
CA ALA A 311 -31.25 -3.01 -8.37
C ALA A 311 -32.32 -2.02 -8.86
N CYS A 312 -33.24 -2.42 -9.74
CA CYS A 312 -34.35 -1.58 -10.20
C CYS A 312 -35.54 -1.51 -9.21
N SER A 313 -35.58 -2.31 -8.13
CA SER A 313 -36.64 -2.18 -7.10
C SER A 313 -36.28 -1.25 -5.94
N TYR A 314 -35.09 -0.63 -5.92
CA TYR A 314 -34.66 0.28 -4.87
C TYR A 314 -34.65 1.76 -5.28
N ARG A 315 -35.13 2.09 -6.49
CA ARG A 315 -35.30 3.50 -6.92
C ARG A 315 -36.34 4.26 -6.09
N ASP A 316 -37.23 3.56 -5.39
CA ASP A 316 -38.28 4.18 -4.57
C ASP A 316 -37.85 4.45 -3.11
N GLU A 317 -36.62 4.07 -2.71
CA GLU A 317 -36.07 4.31 -1.36
C GLU A 317 -34.87 5.26 -1.35
N MET A 318 -34.56 5.94 -2.45
CA MET A 318 -33.61 7.05 -2.41
C MET A 318 -34.27 8.26 -1.77
N PRO A 319 -33.76 8.79 -0.63
CA PRO A 319 -34.23 10.07 -0.12
C PRO A 319 -33.97 11.15 -1.18
N PRO A 320 -34.87 12.12 -1.36
CA PRO A 320 -34.69 13.19 -2.32
C PRO A 320 -33.40 13.96 -2.01
N TYR A 321 -32.60 14.21 -3.04
CA TYR A 321 -31.40 15.03 -2.99
C TYR A 321 -31.72 16.42 -2.42
N PRO A 322 -30.97 16.95 -1.45
CA PRO A 322 -30.99 18.36 -1.10
C PRO A 322 -30.28 19.24 -2.14
#